data_AF-A0A9D1D7R6-F1
#
_entry.id   AF-A0A9D1D7R6-F1
#
_cell.length_a   1.000
_cell.length_b   1.000
_cell.length_c   1.000
_cell.angle_alpha   90.00
_cell.angle_beta   90.00
_cell.angle_gamma   90.00
#
_symmetry.space_group_name_H-M   'P 1'
#
loop_
_entity.id
_entity.type
_entity.pdbx_description
1 polymer ?
#
loop_
_entity_poly.entity_id
_entity_poly.type
_entity_poly.pdbx_seq_one_letter_code
_entity_poly.pdbx_strand_id
1 'polypeptide(L)'
;MKVELTELSGKNFDFLLGEEKTPGQIVEFLKKDAQFRSFGEILRRIYPGEDLGALLTREISDASGEDPASVGRKVRNWLKDKNIPQNREVLFQICFALGTGEERARDVFYAASENGIHYRNPKELVYAFGLRTGASYQEAGRLWQAARPLAKEEEQGADTGKTKVYTKQLREAFSQVETEEQLMAFLQEHAGELGTLHNTAYEKFMKLLGLLRSPGDYTDIKEKEYSIEEVADSYLRMQVPKTKGSRDFTLLQKVIKRHWPNATRLVNICNRKEDVSRKILLLLYVITESFYEEEEDFWMEEEEDPDTILEERFLRMNLLLDSCGMNLLDPCNPFDYVILYAMKAENEDDIASEKLEQVLGLLFESGGEKSSL
;
A
#
# COMPACT_ATOMS: atom_id res chain seq x y z
N MET A 1 11.59 -20.87 4.33
CA MET A 1 10.17 -21.32 4.26
C MET A 1 9.66 -20.87 2.91
N LYS A 2 9.34 -21.75 1.96
CA LYS A 2 9.14 -21.31 0.56
C LYS A 2 7.95 -20.36 0.42
N VAL A 3 8.19 -19.20 -0.16
CA VAL A 3 7.15 -18.18 -0.40
C VAL A 3 6.14 -18.68 -1.43
N GLU A 4 4.85 -18.67 -1.09
CA GLU A 4 3.78 -18.99 -2.04
C GLU A 4 3.46 -17.78 -2.93
N LEU A 5 3.80 -17.86 -4.22
CA LEU A 5 3.56 -16.82 -5.21
C LEU A 5 2.71 -17.35 -6.37
N THR A 6 1.93 -16.46 -6.99
CA THR A 6 1.33 -16.76 -8.30
C THR A 6 2.44 -17.01 -9.33
N GLU A 7 2.16 -17.77 -10.40
CA GLU A 7 3.14 -18.04 -11.47
C GLU A 7 3.81 -16.74 -11.98
N LEU A 8 3.03 -15.66 -12.14
CA LEU A 8 3.52 -14.37 -12.60
C LEU A 8 4.46 -13.70 -11.58
N SER A 9 4.05 -13.67 -10.31
CA SER A 9 4.89 -13.13 -9.23
C SER A 9 6.16 -13.97 -9.04
N GLY A 10 6.06 -15.29 -9.19
CA GLY A 10 7.19 -16.21 -9.14
C GLY A 10 8.24 -15.85 -10.19
N LYS A 11 7.85 -15.64 -11.45
CA LYS A 11 8.80 -15.26 -12.52
C LYS A 11 9.60 -14.00 -12.20
N ASN A 12 8.94 -12.95 -11.67
CA ASN A 12 9.66 -11.74 -11.29
C ASN A 12 10.54 -11.99 -10.06
N PHE A 13 10.03 -12.71 -9.04
CA PHE A 13 10.75 -13.01 -7.81
C PHE A 13 11.98 -13.88 -8.06
N ASP A 14 11.87 -14.91 -8.91
CA ASP A 14 12.95 -15.81 -9.31
C ASP A 14 14.12 -15.06 -9.97
N PHE A 15 13.88 -13.90 -10.61
CA PHE A 15 14.96 -13.07 -11.14
C PHE A 15 15.83 -12.44 -10.05
N LEU A 16 15.31 -12.27 -8.83
CA LEU A 16 16.09 -11.76 -7.69
C LEU A 16 16.99 -12.85 -7.08
N LEU A 17 16.62 -14.12 -7.26
CA LEU A 17 17.30 -15.26 -6.66
C LEU A 17 18.63 -15.58 -7.36
N GLY A 18 19.50 -16.28 -6.64
CA GLY A 18 20.83 -16.68 -7.10
C GLY A 18 21.81 -15.50 -7.17
N GLU A 19 22.59 -15.43 -8.25
CA GLU A 19 23.66 -14.43 -8.39
C GLU A 19 23.18 -12.99 -8.18
N GLU A 20 24.00 -12.18 -7.54
CA GLU A 20 23.68 -10.78 -7.25
C GLU A 20 23.39 -9.97 -8.51
N LYS A 21 22.38 -9.12 -8.42
CA LYS A 21 21.96 -8.26 -9.54
C LYS A 21 22.46 -6.85 -9.27
N THR A 22 23.17 -6.27 -10.22
CA THR A 22 23.53 -4.85 -10.13
C THR A 22 22.30 -3.95 -10.27
N PRO A 23 22.33 -2.71 -9.74
CA PRO A 23 21.25 -1.75 -9.94
C PRO A 23 20.87 -1.53 -11.42
N GLY A 24 21.86 -1.57 -12.32
CA GLY A 24 21.64 -1.47 -13.76
C GLY A 24 20.85 -2.64 -14.35
N GLN A 25 21.16 -3.88 -13.93
CA GLN A 25 20.44 -5.08 -14.36
C GLN A 25 18.98 -5.04 -13.88
N ILE A 26 18.73 -4.57 -12.66
CA ILE A 26 17.37 -4.39 -12.15
C ILE A 26 16.58 -3.36 -12.96
N VAL A 27 17.19 -2.21 -13.30
CA VAL A 27 16.55 -1.19 -14.13
C VAL A 27 16.27 -1.72 -15.55
N GLU A 28 17.16 -2.52 -16.12
CA GLU A 28 16.94 -3.14 -17.44
C GLU A 28 15.79 -4.15 -17.39
N PHE A 29 15.78 -5.04 -16.39
CA PHE A 29 14.72 -6.01 -16.17
C PHE A 29 13.36 -5.31 -16.03
N LEU A 30 13.25 -4.30 -15.16
CA LEU A 30 12.03 -3.52 -14.96
C LEU A 30 11.52 -2.84 -16.24
N LYS A 31 12.41 -2.47 -17.17
CA LYS A 31 12.05 -1.79 -18.42
C LYS A 31 11.63 -2.74 -19.54
N LYS A 32 12.15 -3.98 -19.56
CA LYS A 32 12.05 -4.88 -20.73
C LYS A 32 11.36 -6.20 -20.44
N ASP A 33 11.66 -6.80 -19.29
CA ASP A 33 11.39 -8.22 -19.05
C ASP A 33 10.39 -8.45 -17.90
N ALA A 34 10.32 -7.51 -16.95
CA ALA A 34 9.41 -7.58 -15.82
C ALA A 34 7.95 -7.59 -16.26
N GLN A 35 7.18 -8.53 -15.72
CA GLN A 35 5.76 -8.63 -16.00
C GLN A 35 4.97 -7.96 -14.87
N PHE A 36 4.35 -6.82 -15.15
CA PHE A 36 3.56 -6.09 -14.17
C PHE A 36 2.07 -6.38 -14.32
N ARG A 37 1.36 -6.49 -13.20
CA ARG A 37 -0.11 -6.59 -13.22
C ARG A 37 -0.70 -5.23 -13.50
N SER A 38 -1.52 -5.15 -14.54
CA SER A 38 -2.26 -3.94 -14.87
C SER A 38 -3.62 -3.90 -14.16
N PHE A 39 -4.18 -2.70 -13.99
CA PHE A 39 -5.51 -2.55 -13.40
C PHE A 39 -6.56 -3.18 -14.32
N GLY A 40 -6.44 -2.94 -15.64
CA GLY A 40 -7.34 -3.52 -16.63
C GLY A 40 -7.30 -5.06 -16.69
N GLU A 41 -6.12 -5.66 -16.50
CA GLU A 41 -5.96 -7.12 -16.41
C GLU A 41 -6.66 -7.70 -15.18
N ILE A 42 -6.50 -7.06 -14.02
CA ILE A 42 -7.16 -7.49 -12.79
C ILE A 42 -8.68 -7.44 -12.94
N LEU A 43 -9.23 -6.38 -13.54
CA LEU A 43 -10.67 -6.30 -13.82
C LEU A 43 -11.14 -7.42 -14.76
N ARG A 44 -10.39 -7.72 -15.82
CA ARG A 44 -10.71 -8.82 -16.76
C ARG A 44 -10.58 -10.20 -16.13
N ARG A 45 -9.68 -10.38 -15.17
CA ARG A 45 -9.54 -11.64 -14.42
C ARG A 45 -10.73 -11.84 -13.49
N ILE A 46 -11.18 -10.77 -12.82
CA ILE A 46 -12.35 -10.80 -11.94
C ILE A 46 -13.62 -11.06 -12.75
N TYR A 47 -13.75 -10.42 -13.91
CA TYR A 47 -14.91 -10.55 -14.79
C TYR A 47 -14.45 -10.76 -16.25
N PRO A 48 -14.47 -12.01 -16.75
CA PRO A 48 -13.97 -12.34 -18.09
C PRO A 48 -14.98 -12.07 -19.23
N GLY A 49 -16.17 -11.56 -18.94
CA GLY A 49 -17.18 -11.25 -19.96
C GLY A 49 -16.78 -10.11 -20.88
N GLU A 50 -17.11 -10.23 -22.17
CA GLU A 50 -16.77 -9.24 -23.21
C GLU A 50 -17.43 -7.88 -22.99
N ASP A 51 -18.54 -7.85 -22.23
CA ASP A 51 -19.31 -6.66 -21.89
C ASP A 51 -18.79 -5.90 -20.67
N LEU A 52 -17.65 -6.29 -20.08
CA LEU A 52 -17.03 -5.65 -18.89
C LEU A 52 -17.08 -4.12 -18.93
N GLY A 53 -16.71 -3.52 -20.07
CA GLY A 53 -16.71 -2.06 -20.22
C GLY A 53 -18.12 -1.45 -20.19
N ALA A 54 -19.10 -2.12 -20.79
CA ALA A 54 -20.50 -1.68 -20.79
C ALA A 54 -21.14 -1.88 -19.41
N LEU A 55 -20.87 -3.02 -18.76
CA LEU A 55 -21.29 -3.34 -17.39
C LEU A 55 -20.82 -2.25 -16.42
N LEU A 56 -19.50 -2.03 -16.32
CA LEU A 56 -18.94 -1.02 -15.42
C LEU A 56 -19.48 0.38 -15.71
N THR A 57 -19.69 0.73 -16.99
CA THR A 57 -20.22 2.04 -17.36
C THR A 57 -21.66 2.23 -16.84
N ARG A 58 -22.51 1.22 -17.02
CA ARG A 58 -23.90 1.24 -16.55
C ARG A 58 -23.96 1.31 -15.03
N GLU A 59 -23.36 0.33 -14.34
CA GLU A 59 -23.47 0.19 -12.90
C GLU A 59 -22.88 1.39 -12.14
N ILE A 60 -21.73 1.92 -12.58
CA ILE A 60 -21.12 3.08 -11.93
C ILE A 60 -21.92 4.35 -12.20
N SER A 61 -22.47 4.52 -13.41
CA SER A 61 -23.33 5.66 -13.73
C SER A 61 -24.60 5.66 -12.88
N ASP A 62 -25.25 4.50 -12.74
CA ASP A 62 -26.45 4.32 -11.91
C ASP A 62 -26.15 4.55 -10.41
N ALA A 63 -24.97 4.11 -9.94
CA ALA A 63 -24.53 4.28 -8.56
C ALA A 63 -24.15 5.72 -8.19
N SER A 64 -23.44 6.41 -9.08
CA SER A 64 -22.88 7.75 -8.83
C SER A 64 -23.78 8.90 -9.27
N GLY A 65 -24.73 8.63 -10.17
CA GLY A 65 -25.49 9.65 -10.90
C GLY A 65 -24.66 10.42 -11.93
N GLU A 66 -23.41 10.01 -12.20
CA GLU A 66 -22.59 10.61 -13.25
C GLU A 66 -23.10 10.21 -14.65
N ASP A 67 -22.91 11.10 -15.62
CA ASP A 67 -23.26 10.85 -17.02
C ASP A 67 -22.56 9.59 -17.61
N PRO A 68 -23.29 8.66 -18.27
CA PRO A 68 -22.72 7.44 -18.82
C PRO A 68 -21.56 7.65 -19.81
N ALA A 69 -21.56 8.74 -20.58
CA ALA A 69 -20.47 9.00 -21.53
C ALA A 69 -19.17 9.41 -20.81
N SER A 70 -19.29 10.21 -19.75
CA SER A 70 -18.17 10.54 -18.84
C SER A 70 -17.60 9.30 -18.16
N VAL A 71 -18.46 8.48 -17.55
CA VAL A 71 -18.06 7.22 -16.90
C VAL A 71 -17.43 6.27 -17.90
N GLY A 72 -18.03 6.09 -19.08
CA GLY A 72 -17.50 5.22 -20.13
C GLY A 72 -16.12 5.64 -20.62
N ARG A 73 -15.80 6.95 -20.61
CA ARG A 73 -14.45 7.44 -20.90
C ARG A 73 -13.46 7.04 -19.80
N LYS A 74 -13.83 7.16 -18.53
CA LYS A 74 -13.00 6.74 -17.38
C LYS A 74 -12.75 5.23 -17.44
N VAL A 75 -13.80 4.41 -17.58
CA VAL A 75 -13.73 2.95 -17.71
C VAL A 75 -12.81 2.53 -18.85
N ARG A 76 -12.96 3.14 -20.04
CA ARG A 76 -12.08 2.84 -21.18
C ARG A 76 -10.62 3.17 -20.92
N ASN A 77 -10.34 4.23 -20.16
CA ASN A 77 -8.96 4.58 -19.79
C ASN A 77 -8.39 3.58 -18.78
N TRP A 78 -9.19 3.12 -17.82
CA TRP A 78 -8.82 2.08 -16.85
C TRP A 78 -8.52 0.75 -17.53
N LEU A 79 -9.40 0.29 -18.43
CA LEU A 79 -9.21 -0.95 -19.18
C LEU A 79 -8.07 -0.90 -20.20
N LYS A 80 -7.51 0.29 -20.47
CA LYS A 80 -6.33 0.49 -21.31
C LYS A 80 -5.11 0.93 -20.51
N ASP A 81 -5.20 0.89 -19.17
CA ASP A 81 -4.15 1.26 -18.23
C ASP A 81 -3.56 2.66 -18.45
N LYS A 82 -4.36 3.57 -19.01
CA LYS A 82 -3.96 4.97 -19.23
C LYS A 82 -3.96 5.77 -17.94
N ASN A 83 -4.84 5.40 -17.01
CA ASN A 83 -4.90 5.88 -15.64
C ASN A 83 -5.63 4.84 -14.78
N ILE A 84 -5.62 5.03 -13.47
CA ILE A 84 -6.35 4.17 -12.53
C ILE A 84 -7.17 5.01 -11.55
N PRO A 85 -8.30 4.50 -11.02
CA PRO A 85 -9.13 5.24 -10.08
C PRO A 85 -8.33 5.66 -8.83
N GLN A 86 -8.53 6.91 -8.39
CA GLN A 86 -7.91 7.45 -7.16
C GLN A 86 -8.90 7.54 -6.01
N ASN A 87 -10.20 7.58 -6.30
CA ASN A 87 -11.25 7.73 -5.31
C ASN A 87 -11.66 6.34 -4.81
N ARG A 88 -11.56 6.12 -3.49
CA ARG A 88 -11.95 4.87 -2.82
C ARG A 88 -13.42 4.54 -3.03
N GLU A 89 -14.29 5.55 -3.11
CA GLU A 89 -15.71 5.36 -3.42
C GLU A 89 -15.90 4.68 -4.78
N VAL A 90 -15.14 5.11 -5.78
CA VAL A 90 -15.19 4.54 -7.13
C VAL A 90 -14.68 3.10 -7.13
N LEU A 91 -13.69 2.77 -6.28
CA LEU A 91 -13.23 1.40 -6.12
C LEU A 91 -14.33 0.51 -5.56
N PHE A 92 -15.07 0.96 -4.54
CA PHE A 92 -16.24 0.22 -4.05
C PHE A 92 -17.32 0.06 -5.13
N GLN A 93 -17.65 1.12 -5.88
CA GLN A 93 -18.61 1.04 -6.98
C GLN A 93 -18.19 0.00 -8.02
N ILE A 94 -16.90 -0.09 -8.35
CA ILE A 94 -16.34 -1.14 -9.22
C ILE A 94 -16.55 -2.52 -8.58
N CYS A 95 -16.22 -2.71 -7.30
CA CYS A 95 -16.39 -4.00 -6.62
C CYS A 95 -17.87 -4.47 -6.61
N PHE A 96 -18.80 -3.55 -6.32
CA PHE A 96 -20.24 -3.85 -6.37
C PHE A 96 -20.71 -4.17 -7.79
N ALA A 97 -20.30 -3.39 -8.79
CA ALA A 97 -20.63 -3.62 -10.19
C ALA A 97 -20.16 -5.00 -10.70
N LEU A 98 -19.02 -5.47 -10.20
CA LEU A 98 -18.44 -6.76 -10.57
C LEU A 98 -18.94 -7.92 -9.68
N GLY A 99 -19.70 -7.65 -8.62
CA GLY A 99 -20.16 -8.66 -7.68
C GLY A 99 -19.01 -9.46 -7.05
N THR A 100 -17.90 -8.79 -6.70
CA THR A 100 -16.66 -9.48 -6.32
C THR A 100 -16.79 -10.34 -5.05
N GLY A 101 -17.71 -9.96 -4.16
CA GLY A 101 -17.63 -10.37 -2.75
C GLY A 101 -16.57 -9.57 -2.00
N GLU A 102 -16.54 -9.70 -0.67
CA GLU A 102 -15.58 -8.99 0.18
C GLU A 102 -14.13 -9.45 -0.06
N GLU A 103 -13.88 -10.76 -0.14
CA GLU A 103 -12.52 -11.29 -0.28
C GLU A 103 -11.85 -10.83 -1.58
N ARG A 104 -12.55 -10.97 -2.71
CA ARG A 104 -11.99 -10.57 -4.03
C ARG A 104 -12.00 -9.05 -4.24
N ALA A 105 -12.75 -8.28 -3.47
CA ALA A 105 -12.67 -6.81 -3.53
C ALA A 105 -11.24 -6.35 -3.23
N ARG A 106 -10.49 -7.08 -2.40
CA ARG A 106 -9.08 -6.80 -2.11
C ARG A 106 -8.22 -6.73 -3.37
N ASP A 107 -8.45 -7.56 -4.38
CA ASP A 107 -7.70 -7.50 -5.65
C ASP A 107 -7.85 -6.15 -6.37
N VAL A 108 -9.06 -5.58 -6.34
CA VAL A 108 -9.33 -4.27 -6.96
C VAL A 108 -8.61 -3.16 -6.20
N PHE A 109 -8.67 -3.21 -4.86
CA PHE A 109 -7.96 -2.25 -4.01
C PHE A 109 -6.45 -2.39 -4.13
N TYR A 110 -5.95 -3.62 -4.23
CA TYR A 110 -4.53 -3.95 -4.42
C TYR A 110 -3.95 -3.26 -5.65
N ALA A 111 -4.72 -3.28 -6.75
CA ALA A 111 -4.31 -2.73 -8.02
C ALA A 111 -4.32 -1.19 -8.07
N ALA A 112 -5.08 -0.53 -7.20
CA ALA A 112 -5.39 0.90 -7.34
C ALA A 112 -5.02 1.78 -6.13
N SER A 113 -4.94 1.20 -4.94
CA SER A 113 -4.77 1.88 -3.66
C SER A 113 -3.58 1.31 -2.87
N GLU A 114 -3.06 2.12 -1.94
CA GLU A 114 -1.99 1.68 -1.02
C GLU A 114 -2.52 0.76 0.09
N ASN A 115 -3.80 0.89 0.43
CA ASN A 115 -4.46 0.15 1.51
C ASN A 115 -5.66 -0.64 0.96
N GLY A 116 -5.95 -1.78 1.59
CA GLY A 116 -7.16 -2.57 1.33
C GLY A 116 -8.42 -1.88 1.85
N ILE A 117 -9.49 -2.66 2.08
CA ILE A 117 -10.68 -2.17 2.80
C ILE A 117 -10.26 -1.68 4.19
N HIS A 118 -10.68 -0.48 4.57
CA HIS A 118 -10.34 0.13 5.84
C HIS A 118 -11.34 -0.31 6.92
N TYR A 119 -11.00 -1.38 7.64
CA TYR A 119 -11.88 -1.97 8.67
C TYR A 119 -12.09 -1.12 9.93
N ARG A 120 -11.49 0.08 10.03
CA ARG A 120 -11.87 1.07 11.06
C ARG A 120 -12.85 2.11 10.54
N ASN A 121 -12.96 2.28 9.23
CA ASN A 121 -13.86 3.26 8.65
C ASN A 121 -15.28 2.67 8.66
N PRO A 122 -16.24 3.27 9.40
CA PRO A 122 -17.59 2.75 9.51
C PRO A 122 -18.29 2.57 8.15
N LYS A 123 -18.05 3.50 7.22
CA LYS A 123 -18.65 3.45 5.89
C LYS A 123 -18.09 2.28 5.08
N GLU A 124 -16.78 2.06 5.15
CA GLU A 124 -16.15 0.95 4.44
C GLU A 124 -16.50 -0.41 5.05
N LEU A 125 -16.76 -0.48 6.36
CA LEU A 125 -17.32 -1.68 7.00
C LEU A 125 -18.71 -2.02 6.46
N VAL A 126 -19.59 -1.02 6.33
CA VAL A 126 -20.91 -1.25 5.70
C VAL A 126 -20.78 -1.74 4.26
N TYR A 127 -19.81 -1.19 3.50
CA TYR A 127 -19.55 -1.65 2.14
C TYR A 127 -18.95 -3.06 2.09
N ALA A 128 -18.03 -3.39 2.99
CA ALA A 128 -17.47 -4.74 3.12
C ALA A 128 -18.57 -5.76 3.45
N PHE A 129 -19.46 -5.42 4.40
CA PHE A 129 -20.63 -6.22 4.72
C PHE A 129 -21.55 -6.41 3.52
N GLY A 130 -21.90 -5.33 2.81
CA GLY A 130 -22.73 -5.40 1.62
C GLY A 130 -22.12 -6.28 0.52
N LEU A 131 -20.81 -6.20 0.31
CA LEU A 131 -20.10 -7.09 -0.61
C LEU A 131 -20.15 -8.55 -0.14
N ARG A 132 -19.98 -8.82 1.16
CA ARG A 132 -20.04 -10.16 1.75
C ARG A 132 -21.44 -10.80 1.58
N THR A 133 -22.50 -10.02 1.77
CA THR A 133 -23.89 -10.51 1.72
C THR A 133 -24.51 -10.45 0.32
N GLY A 134 -23.79 -9.92 -0.67
CA GLY A 134 -24.27 -9.77 -2.05
C GLY A 134 -25.30 -8.65 -2.23
N ALA A 135 -25.37 -7.70 -1.30
CA ALA A 135 -26.20 -6.52 -1.43
C ALA A 135 -25.75 -5.62 -2.58
N SER A 136 -26.68 -4.86 -3.16
CA SER A 136 -26.38 -3.81 -4.13
C SER A 136 -25.69 -2.62 -3.47
N TYR A 137 -25.01 -1.81 -4.28
CA TYR A 137 -24.41 -0.56 -3.80
C TYR A 137 -25.46 0.40 -3.21
N GLN A 138 -26.68 0.43 -3.77
CA GLN A 138 -27.77 1.25 -3.26
C GLN A 138 -28.26 0.78 -1.90
N GLU A 139 -28.38 -0.53 -1.69
CA GLU A 139 -28.74 -1.12 -0.38
C GLU A 139 -27.67 -0.83 0.67
N ALA A 140 -26.40 -1.06 0.35
CA ALA A 140 -25.29 -0.71 1.24
C ALA A 140 -25.25 0.80 1.55
N GLY A 141 -25.61 1.65 0.57
CA GLY A 141 -25.78 3.08 0.76
C GLY A 141 -26.89 3.43 1.76
N ARG A 142 -28.04 2.75 1.71
CA ARG A 142 -29.14 2.94 2.69
C ARG A 142 -28.72 2.49 4.09
N LEU A 143 -28.05 1.34 4.20
CA LEU A 143 -27.49 0.85 5.45
C LEU A 143 -26.52 1.86 6.05
N TRP A 144 -25.65 2.44 5.24
CA TRP A 144 -24.75 3.48 5.71
C TRP A 144 -25.49 4.71 6.22
N GLN A 145 -26.55 5.17 5.55
CA GLN A 145 -27.34 6.29 6.07
C GLN A 145 -27.99 5.98 7.42
N ALA A 146 -28.45 4.75 7.63
CA ALA A 146 -29.00 4.31 8.93
C ALA A 146 -27.91 4.21 10.02
N ALA A 147 -26.71 3.75 9.67
CA ALA A 147 -25.58 3.60 10.59
C ALA A 147 -24.83 4.92 10.90
N ARG A 148 -24.92 5.91 10.00
CA ARG A 148 -24.15 7.16 10.09
C ARG A 148 -24.28 7.93 11.42
N PRO A 149 -25.44 7.97 12.11
CA PRO A 149 -25.52 8.60 13.43
C PRO A 149 -24.61 7.95 14.48
N LEU A 150 -24.46 6.62 14.44
CA LEU A 150 -23.62 5.85 15.37
C LEU A 150 -22.13 6.16 15.17
N ALA A 151 -21.74 6.48 13.92
CA ALA A 151 -20.37 6.80 13.54
C ALA A 151 -19.95 8.26 13.82
N LYS A 152 -20.88 9.15 14.17
CA LYS A 152 -20.63 10.60 14.32
C LYS A 152 -20.29 11.04 15.74
N GLU A 153 -20.46 10.19 16.75
CA GLU A 153 -20.28 10.58 18.15
C GLU A 153 -18.81 10.88 18.52
N GLU A 154 -17.84 10.58 17.65
CA GLU A 154 -16.40 10.79 17.90
C GLU A 154 -15.70 11.89 17.10
N GLU A 155 -16.32 12.53 16.10
CA GLU A 155 -15.70 13.72 15.45
C GLU A 155 -15.46 14.87 16.47
N GLN A 156 -15.96 14.75 17.71
CA GLN A 156 -15.81 15.71 18.81
C GLN A 156 -15.21 15.13 20.11
N GLY A 157 -14.77 13.87 20.15
CA GLY A 157 -14.44 13.16 21.39
C GLY A 157 -12.95 12.88 21.56
N ALA A 158 -12.38 13.38 22.65
CA ALA A 158 -11.00 13.12 23.07
C ALA A 158 -10.71 11.62 23.26
N ASP A 159 -9.46 11.23 23.02
CA ASP A 159 -8.85 9.96 23.41
C ASP A 159 -9.33 9.53 24.82
N THR A 160 -10.31 8.62 24.89
CA THR A 160 -10.98 8.25 26.15
C THR A 160 -10.14 7.28 27.00
N GLY A 161 -8.88 7.03 26.64
CA GLY A 161 -8.00 6.15 27.42
C GLY A 161 -8.51 4.70 27.50
N LYS A 162 -9.47 4.30 26.66
CA LYS A 162 -9.86 2.91 26.49
C LYS A 162 -8.76 2.17 25.72
N THR A 163 -8.59 0.89 26.06
CA THR A 163 -7.66 -0.06 25.44
C THR A 163 -7.62 0.11 23.93
N LYS A 164 -6.44 0.40 23.36
CA LYS A 164 -6.29 0.56 21.91
C LYS A 164 -6.64 -0.75 21.21
N VAL A 165 -7.82 -0.81 20.59
CA VAL A 165 -8.16 -1.94 19.72
C VAL A 165 -7.40 -1.79 18.40
N TYR A 166 -6.60 -2.81 18.09
CA TYR A 166 -5.75 -2.86 16.90
C TYR A 166 -6.57 -3.19 15.66
N THR A 167 -6.15 -2.68 14.49
CA THR A 167 -6.86 -2.86 13.20
C THR A 167 -7.16 -4.34 12.89
N LYS A 168 -6.23 -5.25 13.20
CA LYS A 168 -6.40 -6.69 13.01
C LYS A 168 -7.50 -7.29 13.89
N GLN A 169 -7.53 -6.93 15.18
CA GLN A 169 -8.55 -7.40 16.12
C GLN A 169 -9.95 -6.97 15.69
N LEU A 170 -10.08 -5.70 15.27
CA LEU A 170 -11.35 -5.18 14.77
C LEU A 170 -11.80 -5.90 13.48
N ARG A 171 -10.87 -6.19 12.57
CA ARG A 171 -11.14 -6.97 11.36
C ARG A 171 -11.60 -8.40 11.68
N GLU A 172 -10.97 -9.06 12.64
CA GLU A 172 -11.33 -10.42 13.09
C GLU A 172 -12.70 -10.44 13.79
N ALA A 173 -13.00 -9.45 14.63
CA ALA A 173 -14.31 -9.32 15.25
C ALA A 173 -15.40 -9.07 14.19
N PHE A 174 -15.12 -8.17 13.23
CA PHE A 174 -16.04 -7.86 12.13
C PHE A 174 -16.30 -9.05 11.19
N SER A 175 -15.38 -10.00 11.09
CA SER A 175 -15.57 -11.19 10.24
C SER A 175 -16.68 -12.11 10.74
N GLN A 176 -17.10 -11.96 12.01
CA GLN A 176 -18.19 -12.73 12.63
C GLN A 176 -19.57 -12.07 12.43
N VAL A 177 -19.63 -10.90 11.79
CA VAL A 177 -20.88 -10.17 11.52
C VAL A 177 -21.54 -10.71 10.25
N GLU A 178 -22.71 -11.30 10.40
CA GLU A 178 -23.46 -11.96 9.33
C GLU A 178 -24.80 -11.28 8.99
N THR A 179 -25.40 -10.54 9.95
CA THR A 179 -26.69 -9.85 9.75
C THR A 179 -26.60 -8.34 9.90
N GLU A 180 -27.62 -7.62 9.39
CA GLU A 180 -27.71 -6.17 9.51
C GLU A 180 -27.84 -5.72 10.98
N GLU A 181 -28.56 -6.48 11.81
CA GLU A 181 -28.68 -6.20 13.25
C GLU A 181 -27.33 -6.35 13.95
N GLN A 182 -26.57 -7.40 13.62
CA GLN A 182 -25.22 -7.59 14.15
C GLN A 182 -24.28 -6.48 13.68
N LEU A 183 -24.41 -6.02 12.43
CA LEU A 183 -23.63 -4.89 11.92
C LEU A 183 -23.91 -3.60 12.71
N MET A 184 -25.18 -3.29 12.95
CA MET A 184 -25.56 -2.11 13.71
C MET A 184 -25.09 -2.18 15.16
N ALA A 185 -25.21 -3.35 15.80
CA ALA A 185 -24.69 -3.59 17.14
C ALA A 185 -23.17 -3.44 17.19
N PHE A 186 -22.45 -4.01 16.23
CA PHE A 186 -20.99 -3.90 16.10
C PHE A 186 -20.54 -2.44 15.97
N LEU A 187 -21.17 -1.67 15.07
CA LEU A 187 -20.84 -0.26 14.88
C LEU A 187 -21.11 0.58 16.14
N GLN A 188 -22.14 0.24 16.92
CA GLN A 188 -22.44 0.91 18.18
C GLN A 188 -21.45 0.53 19.29
N GLU A 189 -21.11 -0.75 19.42
CA GLU A 189 -20.16 -1.25 20.42
C GLU A 189 -18.76 -0.67 20.21
N HIS A 190 -18.30 -0.64 18.96
CA HIS A 190 -16.98 -0.16 18.56
C HIS A 190 -16.97 1.30 18.13
N ALA A 191 -18.04 2.08 18.34
CA ALA A 191 -18.11 3.48 17.93
C ALA A 191 -16.90 4.30 18.44
N GLY A 192 -16.39 3.95 19.63
CA GLY A 192 -15.24 4.57 20.29
C GLY A 192 -13.86 4.21 19.71
N GLU A 193 -13.83 3.26 18.78
CA GLU A 193 -12.61 2.67 18.23
C GLU A 193 -12.55 2.83 16.71
N LEU A 194 -13.68 3.17 16.08
CA LEU A 194 -13.76 3.39 14.65
C LEU A 194 -13.17 4.76 14.29
N GLY A 195 -12.67 4.88 13.06
CA GLY A 195 -12.01 6.08 12.61
C GLY A 195 -11.45 5.95 11.21
N THR A 196 -10.98 7.07 10.65
CA THR A 196 -10.49 7.14 9.27
C THR A 196 -8.96 7.00 9.15
N LEU A 197 -8.27 6.72 10.26
CA LEU A 197 -6.81 6.58 10.32
C LEU A 197 -6.42 5.21 10.89
N HIS A 198 -5.37 4.60 10.35
CA HIS A 198 -4.86 3.31 10.82
C HIS A 198 -3.93 3.50 12.02
N ASN A 199 -4.42 3.19 13.23
CA ASN A 199 -3.62 3.33 14.45
C ASN A 199 -2.39 2.41 14.49
N THR A 200 -2.51 1.15 14.05
CA THR A 200 -1.34 0.23 14.00
C THR A 200 -0.27 0.78 13.06
N ALA A 201 -0.66 1.28 11.89
CA ALA A 201 0.27 1.87 10.93
C ALA A 201 0.92 3.14 11.50
N TYR A 202 0.14 3.98 12.18
CA TYR A 202 0.64 5.19 12.85
C TYR A 202 1.67 4.87 13.95
N GLU A 203 1.42 3.86 14.78
CA GLU A 203 2.36 3.44 15.82
C GLU A 203 3.67 2.93 15.25
N LYS A 204 3.60 2.08 14.22
CA LYS A 204 4.79 1.58 13.50
C LYS A 204 5.54 2.73 12.83
N PHE A 205 4.83 3.63 12.16
CA PHE A 205 5.39 4.84 11.57
C PHE A 205 6.15 5.68 12.60
N MET A 206 5.54 6.00 13.74
CA MET A 206 6.17 6.81 14.79
C MET A 206 7.41 6.13 15.37
N LYS A 207 7.39 4.79 15.54
CA LYS A 207 8.55 4.03 16.00
C LYS A 207 9.72 4.16 15.00
N LEU A 208 9.49 3.84 13.73
CA LEU A 208 10.56 3.84 12.71
C LEU A 208 11.04 5.26 12.40
N LEU A 209 10.13 6.24 12.36
CA LEU A 209 10.50 7.65 12.20
C LEU A 209 11.36 8.15 13.37
N GLY A 210 11.08 7.69 14.59
CA GLY A 210 11.87 8.03 15.79
C GLY A 210 13.34 7.65 15.63
N LEU A 211 13.63 6.47 15.08
CA LEU A 211 15.00 6.00 14.81
C LEU A 211 15.76 6.96 13.89
N LEU A 212 15.11 7.47 12.84
CA LEU A 212 15.75 8.42 11.91
C LEU A 212 15.88 9.83 12.49
N ARG A 213 15.05 10.20 13.46
CA ARG A 213 15.11 11.51 14.12
C ARG A 213 16.21 11.58 15.16
N SER A 214 16.52 10.48 15.82
CA SER A 214 17.56 10.39 16.85
C SER A 214 18.47 9.17 16.62
N PRO A 215 19.29 9.16 15.56
CA PRO A 215 20.18 8.02 15.29
C PRO A 215 21.23 7.82 16.39
N GLY A 216 21.62 8.90 17.09
CA GLY A 216 22.61 8.88 18.17
C GLY A 216 22.18 8.26 19.51
N ASP A 217 20.94 7.76 19.68
CA ASP A 217 20.60 7.00 20.91
C ASP A 217 21.27 5.60 20.95
N TYR A 218 21.90 5.18 19.85
CA TYR A 218 22.65 3.93 19.70
C TYR A 218 24.18 4.12 19.69
N THR A 219 24.67 5.37 19.80
CA THR A 219 26.11 5.68 19.87
C THR A 219 26.39 6.69 20.99
N ASP A 220 27.56 6.64 21.65
CA ASP A 220 27.94 7.59 22.72
C ASP A 220 28.15 9.05 22.23
N ILE A 221 27.74 9.36 20.99
CA ILE A 221 27.90 10.65 20.34
C ILE A 221 26.54 11.36 20.37
N LYS A 222 26.49 12.57 20.96
CA LYS A 222 25.32 13.46 20.86
C LYS A 222 25.11 13.88 19.41
N GLU A 223 24.44 13.04 18.63
CA GLU A 223 24.00 13.41 17.30
C GLU A 223 22.84 14.41 17.37
N LYS A 224 22.76 15.25 16.35
CA LYS A 224 21.72 16.26 16.20
C LYS A 224 20.38 15.56 15.97
N GLU A 225 19.33 15.94 16.71
CA GLU A 225 17.97 15.51 16.42
C GLU A 225 17.54 16.06 15.05
N TYR A 226 17.18 15.17 14.12
CA TYR A 226 16.73 15.54 12.78
C TYR A 226 15.28 16.02 12.83
N SER A 227 15.02 17.15 12.17
CA SER A 227 13.66 17.61 11.85
C SER A 227 12.98 16.70 10.83
N ILE A 228 11.66 16.82 10.69
CA ILE A 228 10.89 16.05 9.70
C ILE A 228 11.34 16.38 8.27
N GLU A 229 11.66 17.64 8.01
CA GLU A 229 12.21 18.11 6.75
C GLU A 229 13.56 17.47 6.44
N GLU A 230 14.46 17.41 7.44
CA GLU A 230 15.76 16.78 7.29
C GLU A 230 15.61 15.27 7.07
N VAL A 231 14.72 14.58 7.79
CA VAL A 231 14.45 13.15 7.54
C VAL A 231 13.95 12.92 6.11
N ALA A 232 13.02 13.76 5.65
CA ALA A 232 12.47 13.66 4.30
C ALA A 232 13.54 13.83 3.21
N ASP A 233 14.44 14.80 3.38
CA ASP A 233 15.45 15.13 2.36
C ASP A 233 16.70 14.25 2.43
N SER A 234 17.11 13.81 3.61
CA SER A 234 18.30 12.99 3.83
C SER A 234 18.03 11.50 3.59
N TYR A 235 16.93 10.96 4.10
CA TYR A 235 16.67 9.51 4.05
C TYR A 235 15.63 9.11 3.00
N LEU A 236 14.51 9.84 2.89
CA LEU A 236 13.37 9.40 2.07
C LEU A 236 13.39 9.91 0.62
N ARG A 237 14.32 10.81 0.28
CA ARG A 237 14.40 11.42 -1.06
C ARG A 237 14.91 10.45 -2.12
N MET A 238 15.94 9.66 -1.79
CA MET A 238 16.51 8.57 -2.61
C MET A 238 16.58 8.90 -4.11
N GLN A 239 17.13 10.07 -4.45
CA GLN A 239 17.26 10.60 -5.82
C GLN A 239 15.96 10.76 -6.63
N VAL A 240 14.78 10.56 -6.04
CA VAL A 240 13.49 10.76 -6.72
C VAL A 240 13.23 12.26 -6.92
N PRO A 241 12.93 12.73 -8.15
CA PRO A 241 12.78 14.15 -8.42
C PRO A 241 11.64 14.84 -7.65
N LYS A 242 11.92 16.02 -7.08
CA LYS A 242 10.91 16.89 -6.42
C LYS A 242 9.89 17.50 -7.40
N THR A 243 10.13 17.42 -8.71
CA THR A 243 9.29 18.07 -9.73
C THR A 243 7.87 17.54 -9.71
N LYS A 244 6.88 18.44 -9.71
CA LYS A 244 5.45 18.06 -9.83
C LYS A 244 5.11 17.57 -11.23
N GLY A 245 5.79 18.10 -12.25
CA GLY A 245 5.61 17.70 -13.64
C GLY A 245 6.12 16.28 -13.89
N SER A 246 5.30 15.47 -14.56
CA SER A 246 5.63 14.09 -14.96
C SER A 246 5.53 13.88 -16.47
N ARG A 247 5.47 14.95 -17.28
CA ARG A 247 5.28 14.82 -18.73
C ARG A 247 6.37 13.96 -19.37
N ASP A 248 7.61 14.18 -18.97
CA ASP A 248 8.79 13.49 -19.53
C ASP A 248 9.06 12.14 -18.84
N PHE A 249 8.25 11.76 -17.85
CA PHE A 249 8.40 10.46 -17.19
C PHE A 249 7.72 9.34 -17.98
N THR A 250 8.41 8.21 -18.06
CA THR A 250 7.84 6.92 -18.50
C THR A 250 6.70 6.50 -17.57
N LEU A 251 5.90 5.52 -18.02
CA LEU A 251 4.84 4.94 -17.17
C LEU A 251 5.43 4.33 -15.89
N LEU A 252 6.55 3.62 -15.99
CA LEU A 252 7.28 3.03 -14.87
C LEU A 252 7.69 4.08 -13.82
N GLN A 253 8.35 5.16 -14.25
CA GLN A 253 8.73 6.27 -13.38
C GLN A 253 7.51 6.94 -12.72
N LYS A 254 6.40 7.10 -13.47
CA LYS A 254 5.16 7.64 -12.93
C LYS A 254 4.57 6.76 -11.83
N VAL A 255 4.58 5.44 -12.01
CA VAL A 255 4.08 4.46 -11.03
C VAL A 255 4.93 4.51 -9.76
N ILE A 256 6.27 4.48 -9.90
CA ILE A 256 7.18 4.50 -8.75
C ILE A 256 7.11 5.83 -8.00
N LYS A 257 7.10 6.97 -8.69
CA LYS A 257 7.02 8.30 -8.06
C LYS A 257 5.67 8.61 -7.43
N ARG A 258 4.60 7.93 -7.83
CA ARG A 258 3.26 8.19 -7.28
C ARG A 258 3.25 7.95 -5.77
N HIS A 259 2.62 8.86 -5.03
CA HIS A 259 2.58 8.84 -3.56
C HIS A 259 3.95 8.92 -2.85
N TRP A 260 5.04 9.28 -3.54
CA TRP A 260 6.35 9.42 -2.90
C TRP A 260 6.28 10.41 -1.72
N PRO A 261 6.90 10.09 -0.57
CA PRO A 261 6.88 10.96 0.60
C PRO A 261 7.46 12.35 0.34
N ASN A 262 6.96 13.30 1.12
CA ASN A 262 7.54 14.63 1.26
C ASN A 262 7.27 15.15 2.68
N ALA A 263 8.01 16.17 3.09
CA ALA A 263 7.92 16.75 4.43
C ALA A 263 6.48 17.13 4.82
N THR A 264 5.72 17.75 3.92
CA THR A 264 4.33 18.13 4.21
C THR A 264 3.44 16.94 4.57
N ARG A 265 3.56 15.82 3.84
CA ARG A 265 2.81 14.59 4.14
C ARG A 265 3.24 13.99 5.48
N LEU A 266 4.53 13.93 5.75
CA LEU A 266 5.05 13.43 7.03
C LEU A 266 4.53 14.27 8.21
N VAL A 267 4.58 15.59 8.10
CA VAL A 267 4.01 16.51 9.10
C VAL A 267 2.51 16.30 9.28
N ASN A 268 1.74 16.11 8.20
CA ASN A 268 0.32 15.81 8.29
C ASN A 268 0.04 14.48 9.01
N ILE A 269 0.84 13.46 8.73
CA ILE A 269 0.74 12.15 9.40
C ILE A 269 1.06 12.31 10.89
N CYS A 270 2.17 12.95 11.26
CA CYS A 270 2.52 13.22 12.67
C CYS A 270 1.43 13.98 13.42
N ASN A 271 0.70 14.87 12.75
CA ASN A 271 -0.41 15.62 13.31
C ASN A 271 -1.78 14.92 13.20
N ARG A 272 -1.81 13.64 12.78
CA ARG A 272 -3.04 12.86 12.54
C ARG A 272 -4.06 13.53 11.63
N LYS A 273 -3.58 14.23 10.60
CA LYS A 273 -4.41 14.84 9.55
C LYS A 273 -4.47 13.99 8.28
N GLU A 274 -3.50 13.10 8.11
CA GLU A 274 -3.39 12.18 6.99
C GLU A 274 -3.01 10.79 7.50
N ASP A 275 -3.49 9.76 6.83
CA ASP A 275 -3.20 8.38 7.17
C ASP A 275 -1.78 7.98 6.70
N VAL A 276 -1.18 6.97 7.34
CA VAL A 276 0.13 6.47 6.93
C VAL A 276 0.01 5.75 5.60
N SER A 277 0.74 6.23 4.59
CA SER A 277 0.83 5.51 3.30
C SER A 277 1.72 4.28 3.42
N ARG A 278 1.33 3.19 2.74
CA ARG A 278 2.14 1.98 2.57
C ARG A 278 3.56 2.27 2.09
N LYS A 279 3.72 3.19 1.12
CA LYS A 279 5.03 3.58 0.59
C LYS A 279 5.97 4.14 1.65
N ILE A 280 5.48 5.01 2.53
CA ILE A 280 6.25 5.54 3.65
C ILE A 280 6.70 4.42 4.58
N LEU A 281 5.80 3.50 4.93
CA LEU A 281 6.12 2.41 5.86
C LEU A 281 7.18 1.47 5.28
N LEU A 282 7.08 1.12 4.00
CA LEU A 282 8.07 0.31 3.28
C LEU A 282 9.45 0.98 3.25
N LEU A 283 9.50 2.28 2.91
CA LEU A 283 10.75 3.03 2.89
C LEU A 283 11.38 3.11 4.27
N LEU A 284 10.59 3.47 5.30
CA LEU A 284 11.09 3.53 6.66
C LEU A 284 11.61 2.17 7.12
N TYR A 285 10.91 1.08 6.83
CA TYR A 285 11.38 -0.26 7.17
C TYR A 285 12.75 -0.55 6.52
N VAL A 286 12.90 -0.39 5.21
CA VAL A 286 14.16 -0.67 4.50
C VAL A 286 15.32 0.18 5.02
N ILE A 287 15.06 1.45 5.36
CA ILE A 287 16.09 2.34 5.90
C ILE A 287 16.45 1.98 7.33
N THR A 288 15.48 1.51 8.12
CA THR A 288 15.67 1.28 9.55
C THR A 288 16.00 -0.16 9.93
N GLU A 289 15.86 -1.11 9.00
CA GLU A 289 16.27 -2.50 9.19
C GLU A 289 17.74 -2.59 9.58
N SER A 290 18.60 -1.73 9.02
CA SER A 290 20.01 -1.58 9.40
C SER A 290 20.25 -1.18 10.88
N PHE A 291 19.23 -0.72 11.62
CA PHE A 291 19.36 -0.44 13.06
C PHE A 291 18.90 -1.59 13.95
N TYR A 292 18.27 -2.64 13.40
CA TYR A 292 17.81 -3.82 14.16
C TYR A 292 18.87 -4.92 14.26
N GLU A 293 19.91 -4.88 13.42
CA GLU A 293 20.99 -5.88 13.40
C GLU A 293 21.88 -5.82 14.67
N GLU A 294 21.79 -4.76 15.49
CA GLU A 294 22.65 -4.61 16.69
C GLU A 294 22.11 -5.25 18.00
N GLU A 295 20.82 -5.62 18.12
CA GLU A 295 20.25 -6.13 19.39
C GLU A 295 20.13 -7.68 19.47
N GLU A 296 20.19 -8.41 18.34
CA GLU A 296 20.00 -9.88 18.29
C GLU A 296 21.33 -10.66 18.19
N ASP A 297 22.42 -10.09 18.71
CA ASP A 297 23.77 -10.62 18.56
C ASP A 297 24.13 -11.68 19.64
N PHE A 298 23.32 -12.74 19.79
CA PHE A 298 23.65 -13.80 20.76
C PHE A 298 23.46 -15.27 20.36
N TRP A 299 23.02 -15.60 19.14
CA TRP A 299 23.09 -16.98 18.65
C TRP A 299 23.38 -17.01 17.15
N MET A 300 24.67 -16.98 16.80
CA MET A 300 25.18 -17.28 15.46
C MET A 300 24.74 -18.70 15.04
N GLU A 301 23.57 -18.82 14.42
CA GLU A 301 23.26 -19.90 13.49
C GLU A 301 23.93 -19.58 12.13
N GLU A 302 24.17 -20.60 11.31
CA GLU A 302 24.94 -20.55 10.05
C GLU A 302 24.65 -19.29 9.21
N GLU A 303 25.67 -18.70 8.55
CA GLU A 303 25.47 -17.61 7.58
C GLU A 303 24.35 -18.00 6.61
N GLU A 304 23.16 -17.44 6.80
CA GLU A 304 22.02 -17.70 5.94
C GLU A 304 22.35 -17.17 4.55
N ASP A 305 22.05 -17.95 3.52
CA ASP A 305 22.28 -17.49 2.16
C ASP A 305 21.35 -16.30 1.83
N PRO A 306 21.77 -15.37 0.96
CA PRO A 306 21.00 -14.15 0.66
C PRO A 306 19.57 -14.39 0.15
N ASP A 307 19.30 -15.54 -0.49
CA ASP A 307 17.97 -15.88 -0.96
C ASP A 307 17.06 -16.24 0.23
N THR A 308 17.57 -17.00 1.20
CA THR A 308 16.87 -17.28 2.46
C THR A 308 16.56 -15.98 3.22
N ILE A 309 17.55 -15.09 3.37
CA ILE A 309 17.36 -13.77 4.02
C ILE A 309 16.25 -12.97 3.32
N LEU A 310 16.24 -12.95 1.98
CA LEU A 310 15.19 -12.27 1.21
C LEU A 310 13.81 -12.89 1.46
N GLU A 311 13.69 -14.22 1.49
CA GLU A 311 12.43 -14.90 1.81
C GLU A 311 11.93 -14.52 3.22
N GLU A 312 12.82 -14.49 4.21
CA GLU A 312 12.48 -14.12 5.58
C GLU A 312 12.01 -12.67 5.68
N ARG A 313 12.77 -11.74 5.10
CA ARG A 313 12.43 -10.31 5.05
C ARG A 313 11.12 -10.07 4.31
N PHE A 314 10.86 -10.82 3.22
CA PHE A 314 9.59 -10.81 2.51
C PHE A 314 8.40 -11.19 3.41
N LEU A 315 8.53 -12.29 4.15
CA LEU A 315 7.49 -12.76 5.08
C LEU A 315 7.28 -11.76 6.23
N ARG A 316 8.37 -11.27 6.83
CA ARG A 316 8.34 -10.28 7.93
C ARG A 316 7.67 -8.97 7.51
N MET A 317 8.00 -8.46 6.32
CA MET A 317 7.35 -7.27 5.77
C MET A 317 5.86 -7.51 5.53
N ASN A 318 5.47 -8.66 4.96
CA ASN A 318 4.07 -8.97 4.73
C ASN A 318 3.26 -9.09 6.03
N LEU A 319 3.86 -9.63 7.10
CA LEU A 319 3.25 -9.63 8.43
C LEU A 319 3.04 -8.20 8.97
N LEU A 320 4.03 -7.31 8.80
CA LEU A 320 3.91 -5.90 9.15
C LEU A 320 2.76 -5.24 8.37
N LEU A 321 2.72 -5.41 7.05
CA LEU A 321 1.69 -4.84 6.17
C LEU A 321 0.29 -5.34 6.51
N ASP A 322 0.10 -6.65 6.71
CA ASP A 322 -1.19 -7.23 7.09
C ASP A 322 -1.68 -6.67 8.44
N SER A 323 -0.78 -6.57 9.43
CA SER A 323 -1.13 -5.98 10.74
C SER A 323 -1.60 -4.52 10.65
N CYS A 324 -1.13 -3.81 9.61
CA CYS A 324 -1.50 -2.44 9.31
C CYS A 324 -2.74 -2.32 8.42
N GLY A 325 -3.31 -3.42 7.91
CA GLY A 325 -4.42 -3.39 6.95
C GLY A 325 -4.00 -2.96 5.54
N MET A 326 -2.72 -3.09 5.22
CA MET A 326 -2.13 -2.68 3.94
C MET A 326 -2.02 -3.86 2.98
N ASN A 327 -1.90 -3.54 1.69
CA ASN A 327 -1.66 -4.53 0.65
C ASN A 327 -0.29 -5.20 0.86
N LEU A 328 -0.21 -6.53 0.70
CA LEU A 328 1.05 -7.29 0.75
C LEU A 328 1.99 -6.90 -0.40
N LEU A 329 3.27 -7.25 -0.31
CA LEU A 329 4.24 -7.03 -1.39
C LEU A 329 3.88 -7.83 -2.65
N ASP A 330 3.95 -7.17 -3.81
CA ASP A 330 3.82 -7.80 -5.14
C ASP A 330 5.14 -7.74 -5.91
N PRO A 331 5.74 -8.87 -6.28
CA PRO A 331 6.81 -8.87 -7.28
C PRO A 331 6.35 -8.30 -8.64
N CYS A 332 5.04 -8.24 -8.90
CA CYS A 332 4.46 -7.64 -10.11
C CYS A 332 4.08 -6.15 -9.95
N ASN A 333 4.41 -5.52 -8.82
CA ASN A 333 4.31 -4.08 -8.63
C ASN A 333 5.72 -3.47 -8.76
N PRO A 334 5.94 -2.47 -9.64
CA PRO A 334 7.28 -1.95 -9.86
C PRO A 334 7.97 -1.35 -8.63
N PHE A 335 7.20 -0.72 -7.72
CA PHE A 335 7.79 -0.16 -6.50
C PHE A 335 8.17 -1.27 -5.52
N ASP A 336 7.27 -2.23 -5.31
CA ASP A 336 7.53 -3.37 -4.43
C ASP A 336 8.72 -4.20 -4.93
N TYR A 337 8.85 -4.35 -6.25
CA TYR A 337 10.01 -5.04 -6.83
C TYR A 337 11.34 -4.40 -6.45
N VAL A 338 11.41 -3.07 -6.48
CA VAL A 338 12.62 -2.34 -6.08
C VAL A 338 12.85 -2.48 -4.57
N ILE A 339 11.79 -2.54 -3.75
CA ILE A 339 11.89 -2.84 -2.31
C ILE A 339 12.42 -4.26 -2.08
N LEU A 340 11.93 -5.26 -2.82
CA LEU A 340 12.42 -6.65 -2.74
C LEU A 340 13.90 -6.74 -3.09
N TYR A 341 14.32 -6.08 -4.17
CA TYR A 341 15.72 -6.00 -4.55
C TYR A 341 16.58 -5.38 -3.43
N ALA A 342 16.12 -4.29 -2.83
CA ALA A 342 16.84 -3.64 -1.74
C ALA A 342 16.96 -4.54 -0.50
N MET A 343 15.93 -5.32 -0.17
CA MET A 343 15.94 -6.24 0.98
C MET A 343 16.88 -7.44 0.81
N LYS A 344 17.30 -7.77 -0.41
CA LYS A 344 18.31 -8.81 -0.64
C LYS A 344 19.71 -8.23 -0.41
N ALA A 345 20.06 -7.95 0.85
CA ALA A 345 21.42 -7.54 1.20
C ALA A 345 22.29 -8.79 1.43
N GLU A 346 23.49 -8.83 0.85
CA GLU A 346 24.36 -10.02 0.95
C GLU A 346 25.29 -10.02 2.17
N ASN A 347 25.56 -8.85 2.78
CA ASN A 347 26.46 -8.72 3.93
C ASN A 347 26.23 -7.39 4.69
N GLU A 348 26.94 -7.21 5.81
CA GLU A 348 26.90 -6.00 6.65
C GLU A 348 27.29 -4.71 5.90
N ASP A 349 28.09 -4.81 4.83
CA ASP A 349 28.47 -3.67 4.00
C ASP A 349 27.40 -3.33 2.92
N ASP A 350 26.43 -4.21 2.70
CA ASP A 350 25.39 -4.07 1.67
C ASP A 350 24.12 -3.41 2.25
N ILE A 351 24.19 -2.09 2.41
CA ILE A 351 23.11 -1.32 3.02
C ILE A 351 21.90 -1.26 2.07
N ALA A 352 20.79 -1.89 2.46
CA ALA A 352 19.55 -1.95 1.68
C ALA A 352 19.08 -0.57 1.18
N SER A 353 19.21 0.47 2.01
CA SER A 353 18.86 1.85 1.63
C SER A 353 19.73 2.43 0.51
N GLU A 354 21.01 2.07 0.44
CA GLU A 354 21.92 2.50 -0.62
C GLU A 354 21.59 1.78 -1.94
N LYS A 355 21.32 0.47 -1.90
CA LYS A 355 20.87 -0.30 -3.09
C LYS A 355 19.61 0.33 -3.70
N LEU A 356 18.65 0.66 -2.83
CA LEU A 356 17.42 1.31 -3.20
C LEU A 356 17.69 2.67 -3.86
N GLU A 357 18.55 3.49 -3.24
CA GLU A 357 18.93 4.79 -3.77
C GLU A 357 19.60 4.69 -5.15
N GLN A 358 20.52 3.73 -5.35
CA GLN A 358 21.23 3.53 -6.62
C GLN A 358 20.28 3.11 -7.75
N VAL A 359 19.35 2.18 -7.50
CA VAL A 359 18.35 1.78 -8.51
C VAL A 359 17.43 2.94 -8.87
N LEU A 360 16.97 3.70 -7.88
CA LEU A 360 16.11 4.86 -8.11
C LEU A 360 16.87 5.95 -8.89
N GLY A 361 18.13 6.19 -8.56
CA GLY A 361 19.03 7.08 -9.31
C GLY A 361 19.05 6.75 -10.80
N LEU A 362 19.47 5.53 -11.15
CA LEU A 362 19.54 5.07 -12.54
C LEU A 362 18.18 5.13 -13.25
N LEU A 363 17.11 4.78 -12.53
CA LEU A 363 15.76 4.80 -13.08
C LEU A 363 15.31 6.22 -13.45
N PHE A 364 15.63 7.23 -12.64
CA PHE A 364 15.21 8.62 -12.84
C PHE A 364 16.22 9.47 -13.65
N GLU A 365 17.49 9.08 -13.72
CA GLU A 365 18.51 9.68 -14.62
C GLU A 365 18.19 9.45 -16.10
N SER A 366 17.64 8.28 -16.44
CA SER A 366 17.29 7.87 -17.80
C SER A 366 16.19 8.73 -18.47
N GLY A 367 15.54 9.65 -17.76
CA GLY A 367 14.47 10.51 -18.28
C GLY A 367 14.94 11.70 -19.13
N GLY A 368 16.26 11.88 -19.28
CA GLY A 368 16.87 12.98 -20.06
C GLY A 368 17.17 12.66 -21.53
N GLU A 369 17.20 11.39 -21.94
CA GLU A 369 17.46 11.03 -23.33
C GLU A 369 16.19 11.10 -24.17
N LYS A 370 16.05 12.22 -24.89
CA LYS A 370 15.10 12.36 -25.99
C LYS A 370 15.33 11.24 -27.00
N SER A 371 14.46 10.24 -27.00
CA SER A 371 14.30 9.37 -28.17
C SER A 371 13.85 10.25 -29.33
N SER A 372 14.79 10.48 -30.25
CA SER A 372 14.60 11.24 -31.46
C SER A 372 14.17 10.26 -32.54
N LEU A 373 12.86 10.03 -32.68
CA LEU A 373 12.23 9.50 -33.89
C LEU A 373 10.86 10.16 -34.08
#